data_AF-A0A3N7FRF5-F1
#
_entry.id   AF-A0A3N7FRF5-F1
#
_cell.length_a   1.000
_cell.length_b   1.000
_cell.length_c   1.000
_cell.angle_alpha   90.00
_cell.angle_beta   90.00
_cell.angle_gamma   90.00
#
_symmetry.space_group_name_H-M   'P 1'
#
loop_
_entity.id
_entity.type
_entity.pdbx_description
1 polymer ?
#
loop_
_entity_poly.entity_id
_entity_poly.type
_entity_poly.pdbx_seq_one_letter_code
_entity_poly.pdbx_strand_id
1 'polypeptide(L)'
;MHFIRLLNDQTFEFISTYPLDTFEYGCSILSCSFSDDRNVYYCVGTAYVLPEENEPTKGRILVFIVEDGNLKLIAEKETKGAVYFLNAFNGKLLTAINRKIQLYKWVHRDNGTHELQSECGHHGHILALHVQTRGNSIVVGDLMKSISLLIYKHEEGVIEERAHDYNANWMSAVEILDGDIYLGAENNINLFTVLGEYHLGEFVIRFRHGSFVMHLPDYDGGQIPTVIFEVGNGVIGVIALFPRDQYLFLEKLQSNLRKLIKGVGGLSHEQWRSFNNEKKTVDAKNLLDGDLIKTFLDLSHSRMEEIGKTMNTIVEELYERVEELVGLH
;
A
#
# COMPACT_ATOMS: atom_id res chain seq x y z
N MET A 1 -3.30 -14.08 -24.52
CA MET A 1 -1.95 -14.57 -24.20
C MET A 1 -1.23 -13.44 -23.48
N HIS A 2 -0.70 -13.70 -22.29
CA HIS A 2 0.03 -12.71 -21.48
C HIS A 2 1.54 -12.80 -21.74
N PHE A 3 2.26 -11.73 -21.42
CA PHE A 3 3.70 -11.62 -21.65
C PHE A 3 4.39 -10.97 -20.46
N ILE A 4 5.62 -11.39 -20.20
CA ILE A 4 6.57 -10.68 -19.33
C ILE A 4 7.53 -9.95 -20.25
N ARG A 5 7.74 -8.65 -20.02
CA ARG A 5 8.56 -7.80 -20.89
C ARG A 5 9.64 -7.11 -20.07
N LEU A 6 10.86 -7.12 -20.60
CA LEU A 6 11.95 -6.28 -20.11
C LEU A 6 11.97 -5.01 -20.95
N LEU A 7 11.93 -3.87 -20.27
CA LEU A 7 11.98 -2.55 -20.89
C LEU A 7 13.30 -1.88 -20.57
N ASN A 8 13.80 -1.10 -21.53
CA ASN A 8 14.87 -0.15 -21.27
C ASN A 8 14.32 1.05 -20.48
N ASP A 9 15.00 1.46 -19.43
CA ASP A 9 14.56 2.53 -18.51
C ASP A 9 14.64 3.94 -19.12
N GLN A 10 15.46 4.13 -20.15
CA GLN A 10 15.64 5.43 -20.82
C GLN A 10 14.77 5.57 -22.06
N THR A 11 14.71 4.52 -22.89
CA THR A 11 14.03 4.54 -24.19
C THR A 11 12.62 3.94 -24.14
N PHE A 12 12.29 3.18 -23.08
CA PHE A 12 11.06 2.40 -22.95
C PHE A 12 10.84 1.35 -24.04
N GLU A 13 11.88 1.02 -24.82
CA GLU A 13 11.82 -0.04 -25.82
C GLU A 13 11.80 -1.44 -25.17
N PHE A 14 11.11 -2.38 -25.82
CA PHE A 14 11.08 -3.77 -25.40
C PHE A 14 12.39 -4.46 -25.78
N ILE A 15 13.19 -4.82 -24.77
CA ILE A 15 14.47 -5.51 -24.95
C ILE A 15 14.23 -7.01 -25.14
N SER A 16 13.40 -7.60 -24.27
CA SER A 16 13.14 -9.04 -24.24
C SER A 16 11.68 -9.29 -23.88
N THR A 17 11.07 -10.33 -24.45
CA THR A 17 9.68 -10.73 -24.19
C THR A 17 9.61 -12.23 -23.95
N TYR A 18 8.97 -12.63 -22.85
CA TYR A 18 8.69 -14.02 -22.52
C TYR A 18 7.17 -14.27 -22.59
N PRO A 19 6.68 -15.15 -23.48
CA PRO A 19 5.26 -15.50 -23.55
C PRO A 19 4.88 -16.45 -22.40
N LEU A 20 3.75 -16.15 -21.75
CA LEU A 20 3.11 -17.09 -20.81
C LEU A 20 2.30 -18.14 -21.57
N ASP A 21 1.97 -19.23 -20.88
CA ASP A 21 1.21 -20.33 -21.47
C ASP A 21 -0.21 -19.90 -21.86
N THR A 22 -0.89 -20.71 -22.67
CA THR A 22 -2.31 -20.51 -22.97
C THR A 22 -3.12 -20.56 -21.67
N PHE A 23 -4.05 -19.61 -21.52
CA PHE A 23 -4.84 -19.39 -20.29
C PHE A 23 -4.05 -18.99 -19.05
N GLU A 24 -2.75 -18.72 -19.15
CA GLU A 24 -1.95 -18.22 -18.04
C GLU A 24 -1.91 -16.69 -18.02
N TYR A 25 -2.18 -16.12 -16.84
CA TYR A 25 -2.25 -14.69 -16.56
C TYR A 25 -1.16 -14.34 -15.55
N GLY A 26 -0.43 -13.24 -15.80
CA GLY A 26 0.47 -12.66 -14.80
C GLY A 26 -0.33 -11.88 -13.76
N CYS A 27 -0.16 -12.23 -12.48
CA CYS A 27 -0.91 -11.66 -11.36
C CYS A 27 -0.07 -10.72 -10.50
N SER A 28 1.22 -11.04 -10.31
CA SER A 28 2.13 -10.28 -9.46
C SER A 28 3.54 -10.32 -10.01
N ILE A 29 4.33 -9.28 -9.72
CA ILE A 29 5.73 -9.16 -10.14
C ILE A 29 6.55 -8.49 -9.04
N LEU A 30 7.79 -8.94 -8.86
CA LEU A 30 8.72 -8.43 -7.87
C LEU A 30 10.16 -8.55 -8.37
N SER A 31 10.97 -7.52 -8.13
CA SER A 31 12.43 -7.63 -8.19
C SER A 31 12.97 -7.85 -6.79
N CYS A 32 13.77 -8.90 -6.56
CA CYS A 32 14.33 -9.19 -5.25
C CYS A 32 15.67 -9.94 -5.32
N SER A 33 16.42 -9.89 -4.23
CA SER A 33 17.59 -10.75 -3.98
C SER A 33 17.27 -11.72 -2.84
N PHE A 34 17.92 -12.87 -2.83
CA PHE A 34 17.78 -13.88 -1.79
C PHE A 34 18.97 -13.88 -0.84
N SER A 35 18.80 -14.46 0.35
CA SER A 35 19.93 -14.68 1.27
C SER A 35 21.03 -15.45 0.58
N ASP A 36 22.28 -15.07 0.86
CA ASP A 36 23.49 -15.73 0.37
C ASP A 36 23.67 -15.73 -1.16
N ASP A 37 22.87 -14.92 -1.87
CA ASP A 37 22.95 -14.72 -3.32
C ASP A 37 23.12 -13.22 -3.65
N ARG A 38 24.05 -12.91 -4.56
CA ARG A 38 24.30 -11.52 -5.00
C ARG A 38 23.48 -11.12 -6.22
N ASN A 39 22.82 -12.08 -6.86
CA ASN A 39 22.04 -11.83 -8.04
C ASN A 39 20.71 -11.13 -7.69
N VAL A 40 20.23 -10.33 -8.63
CA VAL A 40 18.89 -9.75 -8.60
C VAL A 40 18.01 -10.58 -9.51
N TYR A 41 16.90 -11.05 -8.96
CA TYR A 41 15.92 -11.87 -9.66
C TYR A 41 14.61 -11.13 -9.85
N TYR A 42 13.91 -11.49 -10.93
CA TYR A 42 12.58 -11.01 -11.23
C TYR A 42 11.60 -12.18 -11.06
N CYS A 43 10.82 -12.13 -9.99
CA CYS A 43 9.81 -13.14 -9.69
C CYS A 43 8.46 -12.71 -10.28
N VAL A 44 7.77 -13.61 -10.95
CA VAL A 44 6.42 -13.40 -11.50
C VAL A 44 5.49 -14.49 -10.98
N GLY A 45 4.41 -14.07 -10.33
CA GLY A 45 3.33 -14.94 -9.88
C GLY A 45 2.24 -15.01 -10.94
N THR A 46 1.81 -16.21 -11.29
CA THR A 46 0.82 -16.45 -12.34
C THR A 46 -0.40 -17.24 -11.84
N ALA A 47 -1.44 -17.27 -12.65
CA ALA A 47 -2.63 -18.09 -12.48
C ALA A 47 -3.08 -18.65 -13.84
N TYR A 48 -3.53 -19.90 -13.88
CA TYR A 48 -4.25 -20.43 -15.04
C TYR A 48 -5.74 -20.15 -14.85
N VAL A 49 -6.31 -19.35 -15.75
CA VAL A 49 -7.72 -18.92 -15.70
C VAL A 49 -8.50 -19.72 -16.73
N LEU A 50 -9.14 -20.79 -16.26
CA LEU A 50 -9.94 -21.68 -17.09
C LEU A 50 -11.42 -21.30 -17.03
N PRO A 51 -12.17 -21.26 -18.16
CA PRO A 51 -13.58 -20.86 -18.18
C PRO A 51 -14.51 -21.71 -17.30
N GLU A 52 -14.13 -22.96 -17.03
CA GLU A 52 -14.89 -23.94 -16.23
C GLU A 52 -14.68 -23.76 -14.71
N GLU A 53 -13.72 -22.93 -14.29
CA GLU A 53 -13.37 -22.75 -12.88
C GLU A 53 -13.82 -21.38 -12.34
N ASN A 54 -14.46 -21.38 -11.16
CA ASN A 54 -14.83 -20.14 -10.48
C ASN A 54 -13.64 -19.43 -9.80
N GLU A 55 -12.61 -20.19 -9.43
CA GLU A 55 -11.38 -19.70 -8.80
C GLU A 55 -10.21 -20.50 -9.37
N PRO A 56 -9.07 -19.85 -9.72
CA PRO A 56 -7.92 -20.56 -10.27
C PRO A 56 -7.40 -21.63 -9.31
N THR A 57 -7.36 -22.87 -9.77
CA THR A 57 -6.83 -24.01 -8.99
C THR A 57 -5.34 -24.25 -9.22
N LYS A 58 -4.77 -23.67 -10.29
CA LYS A 58 -3.37 -23.80 -10.71
C LYS A 58 -2.73 -22.44 -10.96
N GLY A 59 -1.45 -22.30 -10.61
CA GLY A 59 -0.60 -21.17 -10.95
C GLY A 59 0.88 -21.55 -10.93
N ARG A 60 1.76 -20.59 -11.18
CA ARG A 60 3.22 -20.76 -11.05
C ARG A 60 3.87 -19.54 -10.43
N ILE A 61 5.04 -19.76 -9.83
CA ILE A 61 6.02 -18.72 -9.55
C ILE A 61 7.17 -18.94 -10.51
N LEU A 62 7.41 -17.97 -11.38
CA LEU A 62 8.49 -17.96 -12.36
C LEU A 62 9.59 -17.04 -11.85
N VAL A 63 10.83 -17.52 -11.81
CA VAL A 63 11.99 -16.73 -11.38
C VAL A 63 12.91 -16.51 -12.57
N PHE A 64 13.12 -15.24 -12.91
CA PHE A 64 13.96 -14.83 -14.02
C PHE A 64 15.22 -14.14 -13.53
N ILE A 65 16.28 -14.25 -14.32
CA ILE A 65 17.46 -13.39 -14.27
C ILE A 65 17.58 -12.64 -15.60
N VAL A 66 18.16 -11.44 -15.57
CA VAL A 66 18.52 -10.71 -16.79
C VAL A 66 20.01 -10.92 -17.06
N GLU A 67 20.32 -11.64 -18.14
CA GLU A 67 21.68 -11.90 -18.62
C GLU A 67 21.80 -11.34 -20.04
N ASP A 68 22.77 -10.45 -20.28
CA ASP A 68 23.04 -9.84 -21.59
C ASP A 68 21.78 -9.24 -22.27
N GLY A 69 20.92 -8.59 -21.49
CA GLY A 69 19.67 -7.98 -21.97
C GLY A 69 18.53 -8.97 -22.23
N ASN A 70 18.68 -10.25 -21.91
CA ASN A 70 17.65 -11.26 -22.12
C ASN A 70 17.04 -11.72 -20.79
N LEU A 71 15.71 -11.90 -20.78
CA LEU A 71 14.99 -12.53 -19.67
C LEU A 71 15.16 -14.05 -19.75
N LYS A 72 15.90 -14.62 -18.80
CA LYS A 72 16.13 -16.06 -18.72
C LYS A 72 15.41 -16.65 -17.52
N LEU A 73 14.50 -17.60 -17.77
CA LEU A 73 13.83 -18.37 -16.72
C LEU A 73 14.84 -19.34 -16.09
N ILE A 74 15.05 -19.23 -14.78
CA ILE A 74 16.02 -20.06 -14.04
C ILE A 74 15.38 -21.04 -13.08
N ALA A 75 14.16 -20.77 -12.64
CA ALA A 75 13.38 -21.67 -11.82
C ALA A 75 11.89 -21.42 -12.03
N GLU A 76 11.11 -22.49 -11.93
CA GLU A 76 9.66 -22.41 -11.84
C GLU A 76 9.15 -23.26 -10.68
N LYS A 77 8.07 -22.79 -10.05
CA LYS A 77 7.39 -23.50 -8.97
C LYS A 77 5.90 -23.53 -9.21
N GLU A 78 5.34 -24.71 -9.43
CA GLU A 78 3.88 -24.86 -9.52
C GLU A 78 3.21 -24.59 -8.17
N THR A 79 2.07 -23.89 -8.22
CA THR A 79 1.25 -23.54 -7.06
C THR A 79 -0.18 -24.07 -7.23
N LYS A 80 -0.81 -24.42 -6.11
CA LYS A 80 -2.22 -24.85 -6.05
C LYS A 80 -3.14 -23.64 -5.87
N GLY A 81 -3.11 -22.75 -6.86
CA GLY A 81 -3.87 -21.50 -6.86
C GLY A 81 -3.11 -20.36 -7.54
N ALA A 82 -3.80 -19.23 -7.71
CA ALA A 82 -3.28 -17.98 -8.22
C ALA A 82 -2.32 -17.33 -7.22
N VAL A 83 -1.20 -16.81 -7.72
CA VAL A 83 -0.22 -16.07 -6.92
C VAL A 83 -0.54 -14.57 -6.98
N TYR A 84 -1.43 -14.10 -6.12
CA TYR A 84 -1.94 -12.72 -6.11
C TYR A 84 -0.90 -11.69 -5.67
N PHE A 85 0.06 -12.08 -4.82
CA PHE A 85 1.06 -11.15 -4.30
C PHE A 85 2.43 -11.81 -4.12
N LEU A 86 3.48 -11.03 -4.35
CA LEU A 86 4.88 -11.38 -4.11
C LEU A 86 5.55 -10.27 -3.28
N ASN A 87 6.30 -10.66 -2.25
CA ASN A 87 7.14 -9.72 -1.50
C ASN A 87 8.51 -10.32 -1.14
N ALA A 88 9.52 -9.47 -1.12
CA ALA A 88 10.84 -9.83 -0.59
C ALA A 88 10.76 -9.74 0.92
N PHE A 89 11.10 -10.83 1.62
CA PHE A 89 10.90 -10.90 3.06
C PHE A 89 12.05 -11.63 3.73
N ASN A 90 12.90 -10.90 4.45
CA ASN A 90 14.04 -11.45 5.20
C ASN A 90 14.93 -12.40 4.36
N GLY A 91 15.25 -11.97 3.13
CA GLY A 91 16.07 -12.74 2.17
C GLY A 91 15.36 -13.95 1.55
N LYS A 92 14.04 -14.03 1.69
CA LYS A 92 13.17 -15.10 1.18
C LYS A 92 12.04 -14.51 0.32
N LEU A 93 11.26 -15.38 -0.33
CA LEU A 93 10.08 -14.98 -1.11
C LEU A 93 8.80 -15.24 -0.32
N LEU A 94 8.12 -14.17 0.09
CA LEU A 94 6.77 -14.26 0.64
C LEU A 94 5.75 -14.17 -0.49
N THR A 95 4.76 -15.04 -0.45
CA THR A 95 3.75 -15.16 -1.51
C THR A 95 2.35 -15.23 -0.91
N ALA A 96 1.37 -14.64 -1.60
CA ALA A 96 -0.05 -14.85 -1.32
C ALA A 96 -0.65 -15.72 -2.42
N ILE A 97 -1.07 -16.94 -2.07
CA ILE A 97 -1.61 -17.93 -2.99
C ILE A 97 -3.03 -18.29 -2.55
N ASN A 98 -4.03 -17.75 -3.26
CA ASN A 98 -5.44 -17.78 -2.85
C ASN A 98 -5.60 -17.43 -1.36
N ARG A 99 -6.07 -18.40 -0.56
CA ARG A 99 -6.31 -18.28 0.89
C ARG A 99 -5.08 -18.47 1.79
N LYS A 100 -3.87 -18.56 1.20
CA LYS A 100 -2.65 -18.94 1.92
C LYS A 100 -1.57 -17.87 1.79
N ILE A 101 -0.91 -17.56 2.89
CA ILE A 101 0.38 -16.90 2.88
C ILE A 101 1.46 -17.98 2.95
N GLN A 102 2.42 -17.96 2.04
CA GLN A 102 3.45 -19.00 1.94
C GLN A 102 4.83 -18.36 1.77
N LEU A 103 5.78 -18.79 2.60
CA LEU A 103 7.17 -18.37 2.56
C LEU A 103 8.02 -19.44 1.87
N TYR A 104 8.85 -19.02 0.93
CA TYR A 104 9.77 -19.87 0.18
C TYR A 104 11.22 -19.44 0.40
N LYS A 105 12.08 -20.44 0.66
CA LYS A 105 13.53 -20.30 0.64
C LYS A 105 14.06 -20.54 -0.77
N TRP A 106 15.03 -19.73 -1.16
CA TRP A 106 15.81 -19.97 -2.37
C TRP A 106 16.95 -20.93 -2.04
N VAL A 107 16.99 -22.08 -2.71
CA VAL A 107 17.95 -23.14 -2.41
C VAL A 107 18.73 -23.48 -3.67
N HIS A 108 20.05 -23.46 -3.54
CA HIS A 108 20.97 -23.95 -4.56
C HIS A 108 21.16 -25.46 -4.39
N ARG A 109 20.93 -26.23 -5.44
CA ARG A 109 21.14 -27.69 -5.46
C ARG A 109 22.53 -28.04 -5.99
N ASP A 110 23.05 -29.18 -5.56
CA ASP A 110 24.39 -29.67 -5.96
C ASP A 110 24.54 -29.86 -7.48
N ASN A 111 23.43 -30.04 -8.19
CA ASN A 111 23.40 -30.13 -9.66
C ASN A 111 23.49 -28.77 -10.38
N GLY A 112 23.72 -27.67 -9.64
CA GLY A 112 23.81 -26.31 -10.19
C GLY A 112 22.47 -25.66 -10.52
N THR A 113 21.35 -26.28 -10.13
CA THR A 113 20.01 -25.71 -10.32
C THR A 113 19.55 -24.98 -9.07
N HIS A 114 18.67 -23.99 -9.25
CA HIS A 114 18.03 -23.29 -8.15
C HIS A 114 16.58 -23.72 -8.01
N GLU A 115 16.07 -23.72 -6.79
CA GLU A 115 14.66 -23.98 -6.53
C GLU A 115 14.06 -23.14 -5.40
N LEU A 116 12.74 -22.94 -5.48
CA LEU A 116 11.95 -22.43 -4.37
C LEU A 116 11.45 -23.59 -3.50
N GLN A 117 12.01 -23.70 -2.31
CA GLN A 117 11.60 -24.66 -1.29
C GLN A 117 10.62 -24.01 -0.31
N SER A 118 9.47 -24.65 -0.12
CA SER A 118 8.46 -24.19 0.85
C SER A 118 9.00 -24.34 2.27
N GLU A 119 9.01 -23.25 3.04
CA GLU A 119 9.43 -23.26 4.44
C GLU A 119 8.23 -23.35 5.38
N CYS A 120 7.35 -22.35 5.36
CA CYS A 120 6.17 -22.29 6.21
C CYS A 120 5.08 -21.43 5.59
N GLY A 121 3.88 -21.51 6.14
CA GLY A 121 2.75 -20.74 5.66
C GLY A 121 1.64 -20.62 6.69
N HIS A 122 0.71 -19.72 6.41
CA HIS A 122 -0.48 -19.46 7.19
C HIS A 122 -1.72 -19.62 6.31
N HIS A 123 -2.79 -20.15 6.90
CA HIS A 123 -4.09 -20.41 6.25
C HIS A 123 -5.18 -19.72 7.06
N GLY A 124 -6.33 -19.43 6.44
CA GLY A 124 -7.50 -18.86 7.15
C GLY A 124 -8.04 -17.57 6.56
N HIS A 125 -7.41 -17.07 5.49
CA HIS A 125 -7.92 -16.01 4.63
C HIS A 125 -9.05 -16.54 3.74
N ILE A 126 -9.94 -15.67 3.27
CA ILE A 126 -10.83 -15.97 2.16
C ILE A 126 -10.02 -15.89 0.88
N LEU A 127 -9.38 -14.74 0.65
CA LEU A 127 -8.45 -14.51 -0.44
C LEU A 127 -7.44 -13.45 -0.02
N ALA A 128 -6.16 -13.81 0.06
CA ALA A 128 -5.09 -12.88 0.41
C ALA A 128 -4.65 -12.11 -0.84
N LEU A 129 -5.17 -10.89 -1.01
CA LEU A 129 -4.96 -10.08 -2.21
C LEU A 129 -3.83 -9.06 -2.07
N HIS A 130 -3.72 -8.44 -0.90
CA HIS A 130 -2.75 -7.40 -0.64
C HIS A 130 -1.89 -7.82 0.55
N VAL A 131 -0.58 -7.73 0.42
CA VAL A 131 0.34 -8.08 1.52
C VAL A 131 1.41 -7.02 1.65
N GLN A 132 1.72 -6.59 2.86
CA GLN A 132 2.84 -5.69 3.12
C GLN A 132 3.67 -6.22 4.27
N THR A 133 4.95 -5.90 4.28
CA THR A 133 5.89 -6.45 5.26
C THR A 133 6.79 -5.36 5.82
N ARG A 134 7.03 -5.41 7.14
CA ARG A 134 8.00 -4.53 7.82
C ARG A 134 8.68 -5.31 8.93
N GLY A 135 10.00 -5.50 8.82
CA GLY A 135 10.74 -6.39 9.71
C GLY A 135 10.18 -7.81 9.67
N ASN A 136 9.64 -8.28 10.79
CA ASN A 136 9.04 -9.62 10.90
C ASN A 136 7.51 -9.62 10.78
N SER A 137 6.91 -8.43 10.68
CA SER A 137 5.47 -8.26 10.56
C SER A 137 5.03 -8.38 9.12
N ILE A 138 3.91 -9.08 8.93
CA ILE A 138 3.24 -9.29 7.65
C ILE A 138 1.80 -8.84 7.83
N VAL A 139 1.36 -7.87 7.06
CA VAL A 139 -0.01 -7.38 7.07
C VAL A 139 -0.70 -7.86 5.80
N VAL A 140 -1.85 -8.51 5.97
CA VAL A 140 -2.63 -9.10 4.89
C VAL A 140 -3.97 -8.38 4.79
N GLY A 141 -4.22 -7.76 3.64
CA GLY A 141 -5.53 -7.29 3.22
C GLY A 141 -6.27 -8.43 2.51
N ASP A 142 -7.29 -8.95 3.18
CA ASP A 142 -8.16 -10.01 2.68
C ASP A 142 -9.30 -9.45 1.83
N LEU A 143 -9.77 -10.18 0.82
CA LEU A 143 -10.90 -9.76 -0.01
C LEU A 143 -12.16 -9.40 0.79
N MET A 144 -12.43 -10.07 1.92
CA MET A 144 -13.64 -9.80 2.74
C MET A 144 -13.40 -9.81 4.25
N LYS A 145 -12.24 -10.28 4.72
CA LYS A 145 -11.90 -10.33 6.16
C LYS A 145 -11.03 -9.14 6.61
N SER A 146 -11.18 -7.96 6.02
CA SER A 146 -10.40 -6.77 6.41
C SER A 146 -8.89 -7.07 6.49
N ILE A 147 -8.23 -6.66 7.58
CA ILE A 147 -6.78 -6.76 7.78
C ILE A 147 -6.44 -7.84 8.83
N SER A 148 -5.49 -8.72 8.51
CA SER A 148 -4.80 -9.59 9.48
C SER A 148 -3.34 -9.15 9.64
N LEU A 149 -2.84 -9.18 10.88
CA LEU A 149 -1.43 -9.04 11.21
C LEU A 149 -0.86 -10.41 11.57
N LEU A 150 0.11 -10.86 10.78
CA LEU A 150 0.89 -12.06 11.01
C LEU A 150 2.32 -11.69 11.40
N ILE A 151 2.97 -12.54 12.20
CA ILE A 151 4.37 -12.38 12.63
C ILE A 151 5.15 -13.62 12.24
N TYR A 152 6.28 -13.43 11.57
CA TYR A 152 7.21 -14.51 11.26
C TYR A 152 8.24 -14.69 12.36
N LYS A 153 8.16 -15.82 13.07
CA LYS A 153 9.13 -16.21 14.09
C LYS A 153 10.28 -16.96 13.45
N HIS A 154 11.43 -16.29 13.31
CA HIS A 154 12.60 -16.85 12.61
C HIS A 154 13.13 -18.13 13.26
N GLU A 155 13.19 -18.16 14.60
CA GLU A 155 13.75 -19.29 15.36
C GLU A 155 12.89 -20.56 15.23
N GLU A 156 11.57 -20.39 15.22
CA GLU A 156 10.61 -21.48 15.10
C GLU A 156 10.31 -21.84 13.63
N GLY A 157 10.63 -20.94 12.69
CA GLY A 157 10.32 -21.12 11.28
C GLY A 157 8.82 -21.10 10.98
N VAL A 158 8.00 -20.41 11.77
CA VAL A 158 6.53 -20.38 11.63
C VAL A 158 5.99 -18.96 11.44
N ILE A 159 4.83 -18.85 10.80
CA ILE A 159 4.05 -17.61 10.67
C ILE A 159 2.82 -17.77 11.56
N GLU A 160 2.63 -16.85 12.51
CA GLU A 160 1.49 -16.86 13.43
C GLU A 160 0.65 -15.59 13.28
N GLU A 161 -0.67 -15.73 13.40
CA GLU A 161 -1.56 -14.57 13.47
C GLU A 161 -1.48 -13.91 14.86
N ARG A 162 -1.16 -12.61 14.87
CA ARG A 162 -1.00 -11.81 16.09
C ARG A 162 -2.21 -10.97 16.42
N ALA A 163 -2.90 -10.48 15.39
CA ALA A 163 -4.12 -9.69 15.50
C ALA A 163 -4.91 -9.74 14.19
N HIS A 164 -6.21 -9.50 14.26
CA HIS A 164 -7.11 -9.45 13.13
C HIS A 164 -8.21 -8.43 13.39
N ASP A 165 -8.58 -7.67 12.36
CA ASP A 165 -9.76 -6.81 12.38
C ASP A 165 -11.02 -7.64 12.05
N TYR A 166 -11.94 -7.75 13.01
CA TYR A 166 -13.16 -8.54 12.87
C TYR A 166 -14.25 -7.86 12.03
N ASN A 167 -14.02 -6.65 11.55
CA ASN A 167 -14.92 -6.04 10.57
C ASN A 167 -14.83 -6.80 9.23
N ALA A 168 -15.97 -7.01 8.59
CA ALA A 168 -15.97 -7.54 7.22
C ALA A 168 -15.91 -6.35 6.26
N ASN A 169 -14.68 -5.92 5.96
CA ASN A 169 -14.34 -4.89 5.00
C ASN A 169 -13.74 -5.55 3.76
N TRP A 170 -14.11 -5.03 2.59
CA TRP A 170 -13.62 -5.53 1.32
C TRP A 170 -12.41 -4.72 0.91
N MET A 171 -11.21 -5.29 1.08
CA MET A 171 -9.97 -4.53 0.96
C MET A 171 -9.61 -4.27 -0.51
N SER A 172 -9.14 -3.05 -0.78
CA SER A 172 -8.60 -2.65 -2.08
C SER A 172 -7.08 -2.37 -2.03
N ALA A 173 -6.57 -1.97 -0.87
CA ALA A 173 -5.15 -1.79 -0.62
C ALA A 173 -4.86 -1.83 0.89
N VAL A 174 -3.62 -2.17 1.25
CA VAL A 174 -3.14 -2.15 2.64
C VAL A 174 -1.71 -1.62 2.70
N GLU A 175 -1.35 -0.94 3.78
CA GLU A 175 0.01 -0.47 4.05
C GLU A 175 0.36 -0.44 5.54
N ILE A 176 1.65 -0.55 5.85
CA ILE A 176 2.19 -0.35 7.20
C ILE A 176 2.77 1.06 7.25
N LEU A 177 2.11 1.97 7.95
CA LEU A 177 2.55 3.37 8.03
C LEU A 177 3.75 3.51 8.96
N ASP A 178 3.56 3.23 10.25
CA ASP A 178 4.63 3.25 11.23
C ASP A 178 4.41 2.24 12.35
N GLY A 179 5.42 1.40 12.66
CA GLY A 179 5.42 0.40 13.75
C GLY A 179 4.12 -0.42 13.87
N ASP A 180 3.16 0.14 14.59
CA ASP A 180 1.87 -0.46 14.95
C ASP A 180 0.66 0.16 14.23
N ILE A 181 0.88 1.09 13.31
CA ILE A 181 -0.16 1.80 12.53
C ILE A 181 -0.28 1.14 11.16
N TYR A 182 -1.42 0.48 10.97
CA TYR A 182 -1.80 -0.18 9.72
C TYR A 182 -2.88 0.63 9.03
N LEU A 183 -2.70 0.87 7.74
CA LEU A 183 -3.63 1.59 6.88
C LEU A 183 -4.34 0.62 5.96
N GLY A 184 -5.66 0.73 5.90
CA GLY A 184 -6.52 0.01 4.98
C GLY A 184 -7.30 0.96 4.09
N ALA A 185 -7.47 0.57 2.84
CA ALA A 185 -8.50 1.12 1.95
C ALA A 185 -9.51 0.03 1.61
N GLU A 186 -10.80 0.39 1.61
CA GLU A 186 -11.89 -0.54 1.31
C GLU A 186 -12.75 -0.11 0.12
N ASN A 187 -13.52 -1.07 -0.40
CA ASN A 187 -14.39 -0.95 -1.57
C ASN A 187 -15.46 0.16 -1.46
N ASN A 188 -15.81 0.57 -0.24
CA ASN A 188 -16.68 1.73 0.01
C ASN A 188 -15.92 3.08 0.00
N ILE A 189 -14.76 3.14 -0.67
CA ILE A 189 -13.94 4.33 -0.90
C ILE A 189 -13.55 5.07 0.40
N ASN A 190 -13.42 4.29 1.48
CA ASN A 190 -12.99 4.74 2.78
C ASN A 190 -11.53 4.34 3.04
N LEU A 191 -10.87 5.15 3.86
CA LEU A 191 -9.61 4.84 4.53
C LEU A 191 -9.88 4.55 6.01
N PHE A 192 -9.14 3.61 6.56
CA PHE A 192 -9.18 3.35 7.99
C PHE A 192 -7.81 2.91 8.52
N THR A 193 -7.61 3.15 9.80
CA THR A 193 -6.55 2.55 10.61
C THR A 193 -7.21 1.93 11.85
N VAL A 194 -6.41 1.34 12.74
CA VAL A 194 -6.93 0.87 14.04
C VAL A 194 -7.55 2.01 14.86
N LEU A 195 -7.12 3.25 14.63
CA LEU A 195 -7.53 4.42 15.43
C LEU A 195 -8.36 5.44 14.65
N GLY A 196 -8.43 5.34 13.32
CA GLY A 196 -8.99 6.39 12.46
C GLY A 196 -9.87 5.83 11.36
N GLU A 197 -10.85 6.62 10.97
CA GLU A 197 -11.85 6.28 9.95
C GLU A 197 -12.10 7.55 9.12
N TYR A 198 -12.15 7.42 7.80
CA TYR A 198 -12.25 8.56 6.90
C TYR A 198 -12.83 8.18 5.55
N HIS A 199 -13.77 8.97 5.02
CA HIS A 199 -14.24 8.82 3.66
C HIS A 199 -13.36 9.59 2.68
N LEU A 200 -12.58 8.86 1.89
CA LEU A 200 -11.70 9.46 0.88
C LEU A 200 -12.50 9.95 -0.32
N GLY A 201 -13.51 9.18 -0.73
CA GLY A 201 -14.27 9.44 -1.95
C GLY A 201 -13.62 8.87 -3.22
N GLU A 202 -12.51 8.13 -3.07
CA GLU A 202 -11.76 7.55 -4.19
C GLU A 202 -11.40 6.08 -3.94
N PHE A 203 -11.32 5.29 -5.02
CA PHE A 203 -10.98 3.86 -4.94
C PHE A 203 -9.46 3.67 -5.03
N VAL A 204 -8.82 3.49 -3.88
CA VAL A 204 -7.36 3.27 -3.79
C VAL A 204 -6.98 1.90 -4.32
N ILE A 205 -6.02 1.87 -5.25
CA ILE A 205 -5.50 0.65 -5.88
C ILE A 205 -4.16 0.22 -5.29
N ARG A 206 -3.35 1.17 -4.80
CA ARG A 206 -2.01 0.88 -4.29
C ARG A 206 -1.54 1.95 -3.32
N PHE A 207 -0.84 1.50 -2.29
CA PHE A 207 0.00 2.33 -1.43
C PHE A 207 1.48 2.07 -1.71
N ARG A 208 2.30 3.11 -1.58
CA ARG A 208 3.75 3.05 -1.76
C ARG A 208 4.42 4.05 -0.82
N HIS A 209 5.34 3.56 0.03
CA HIS A 209 6.27 4.43 0.75
C HIS A 209 7.13 5.23 -0.24
N GLY A 210 7.20 6.54 -0.05
CA GLY A 210 7.95 7.44 -0.91
C GLY A 210 7.43 8.87 -0.88
N SER A 211 8.20 9.76 -1.47
CA SER A 211 7.89 11.19 -1.61
C SER A 211 8.27 11.66 -3.02
N PHE A 212 7.52 12.60 -3.58
CA PHE A 212 7.88 13.29 -4.82
C PHE A 212 8.81 14.49 -4.60
N VAL A 213 8.96 14.90 -3.35
CA VAL A 213 9.72 16.10 -3.00
C VAL A 213 11.18 15.75 -2.78
N MET A 214 12.07 16.58 -3.33
CA MET A 214 13.51 16.46 -3.09
C MET A 214 13.84 16.78 -1.63
N HIS A 215 14.30 15.76 -0.89
CA HIS A 215 14.89 15.97 0.41
C HIS A 215 16.37 16.35 0.24
N LEU A 216 16.73 17.57 0.65
CA LEU A 216 18.14 17.96 0.76
C LEU A 216 18.76 17.21 1.96
N PRO A 217 19.95 16.60 1.82
CA PRO A 217 20.60 15.82 2.88
C PRO A 217 20.80 16.57 4.21
N ASP A 218 20.83 17.91 4.16
CA ASP A 218 21.15 18.79 5.29
C ASP A 218 19.91 19.43 5.95
N TYR A 219 18.69 19.02 5.59
CA TYR A 219 17.48 19.53 6.24
C TYR A 219 17.19 18.77 7.55
N ASP A 220 17.55 19.38 8.67
CA ASP A 220 17.38 18.86 10.04
C ASP A 220 15.92 18.95 10.55
N GLY A 221 15.00 19.43 9.71
CA GLY A 221 13.56 19.42 9.99
C GLY A 221 13.06 17.98 9.89
N GLY A 222 12.73 17.39 11.04
CA GLY A 222 12.32 15.99 11.17
C GLY A 222 11.44 15.51 10.01
N GLN A 223 11.91 14.47 9.31
CA GLN A 223 11.26 13.98 8.12
C GLN A 223 9.88 13.40 8.47
N ILE A 224 8.82 14.04 7.96
CA ILE A 224 7.45 13.55 8.10
C ILE A 224 7.31 12.31 7.21
N PRO A 225 7.01 11.12 7.77
CA PRO A 225 6.83 9.92 6.97
C PRO A 225 5.65 10.09 6.03
N THR A 226 5.86 9.76 4.75
CA THR A 226 4.85 9.90 3.69
C THR A 226 4.62 8.57 2.97
N VAL A 227 3.36 8.34 2.63
CA VAL A 227 2.90 7.23 1.79
C VAL A 227 2.11 7.82 0.64
N ILE A 228 2.55 7.52 -0.58
CA ILE A 228 1.84 7.84 -1.80
C ILE A 228 0.75 6.79 -2.01
N PHE A 229 -0.41 7.22 -2.48
CA PHE A 229 -1.46 6.32 -2.90
C PHE A 229 -1.94 6.67 -4.30
N GLU A 230 -2.27 5.62 -5.05
CA GLU A 230 -2.84 5.72 -6.39
C GLU A 230 -4.28 5.28 -6.34
N VAL A 231 -5.14 5.92 -7.13
CA VAL A 231 -6.56 5.56 -7.26
C VAL A 231 -6.92 5.21 -8.70
N GLY A 232 -8.01 4.47 -8.88
CA GLY A 232 -8.40 3.91 -10.18
C GLY A 232 -8.67 4.93 -11.29
N ASN A 233 -8.94 6.19 -10.96
CA ASN A 233 -9.17 7.26 -11.94
C ASN A 233 -7.89 8.05 -12.31
N GLY A 234 -6.72 7.65 -11.79
CA GLY A 234 -5.42 8.25 -12.10
C GLY A 234 -5.00 9.40 -11.17
N VAL A 235 -5.81 9.74 -10.15
CA VAL A 235 -5.36 10.67 -9.10
C VAL A 235 -4.28 9.99 -8.25
N ILE A 236 -3.30 10.79 -7.83
CA ILE A 236 -2.25 10.39 -6.90
C ILE A 236 -2.37 11.29 -5.69
N GLY A 237 -2.43 10.69 -4.50
CA GLY A 237 -2.49 11.42 -3.24
C GLY A 237 -1.34 11.04 -2.32
N VAL A 238 -1.19 11.82 -1.25
CA VAL A 238 -0.15 11.63 -0.23
C VAL A 238 -0.79 11.59 1.14
N ILE A 239 -0.39 10.60 1.95
CA ILE A 239 -0.72 10.47 3.36
C ILE A 239 0.55 10.77 4.15
N ALA A 240 0.48 11.74 5.05
CA ALA A 240 1.59 12.16 5.90
C ALA A 240 1.26 11.87 7.37
N LEU A 241 2.25 11.36 8.13
CA LEU A 241 2.08 11.03 9.55
C LEU A 241 2.61 12.16 10.43
N PHE A 242 1.69 12.89 11.07
CA PHE A 242 2.04 14.03 11.92
C PHE A 242 2.18 13.65 13.40
N PRO A 243 3.13 14.25 14.13
CA PRO A 243 3.14 14.24 15.59
C PRO A 243 1.84 14.81 16.17
N ARG A 244 1.47 14.35 17.37
CA ARG A 244 0.21 14.72 18.02
C ARG A 244 -0.02 16.23 18.13
N ASP A 245 1.01 17.01 18.46
CA ASP A 245 0.88 18.45 18.64
C ASP A 245 0.58 19.17 17.32
N GLN A 246 1.21 18.72 16.23
CA GLN A 246 0.93 19.21 14.88
C GLN A 246 -0.47 18.79 14.42
N TYR A 247 -0.87 17.53 14.66
CA TYR A 247 -2.23 17.05 14.37
C TYR A 247 -3.29 17.91 15.05
N LEU A 248 -3.18 18.16 16.37
CA LEU A 248 -4.16 18.92 17.13
C LEU A 248 -4.27 20.38 16.63
N PHE A 249 -3.15 20.96 16.24
CA PHE A 249 -3.12 22.29 15.63
C PHE A 249 -3.89 22.32 14.31
N LEU A 250 -3.61 21.37 13.41
CA LEU A 250 -4.24 21.28 12.10
C LEU A 250 -5.72 20.89 12.19
N GLU A 251 -6.10 20.05 13.15
CA GLU A 251 -7.50 19.73 13.46
C GLU A 251 -8.28 20.98 13.90
N LYS A 252 -7.66 21.83 14.73
CA LYS A 252 -8.24 23.12 15.13
C LYS A 252 -8.41 24.05 13.92
N LEU A 253 -7.40 24.13 13.05
CA LEU A 253 -7.45 24.91 11.81
C LEU A 253 -8.59 24.42 10.90
N GLN A 254 -8.63 23.12 10.60
CA GLN A 254 -9.69 22.48 9.81
C GLN A 254 -11.08 22.79 10.39
N SER A 255 -11.24 22.71 11.71
CA SER A 255 -12.51 22.98 12.38
C SER A 255 -12.97 24.44 12.26
N ASN A 256 -12.04 25.40 12.18
CA ASN A 256 -12.37 26.80 11.90
C ASN A 256 -12.67 27.03 10.40
N LEU A 257 -11.90 26.41 9.51
CA LEU A 257 -12.14 26.46 8.06
C LEU A 257 -13.52 25.93 7.70
N ARG A 258 -13.96 24.81 8.30
CA ARG A 258 -15.31 24.23 8.12
C ARG A 258 -16.45 25.21 8.43
N LYS A 259 -16.26 26.14 9.37
CA LYS A 259 -17.28 27.13 9.75
C LYS A 259 -17.36 28.29 8.75
N LEU A 260 -16.24 28.63 8.13
CA LEU A 260 -16.11 29.77 7.22
C LEU A 260 -16.39 29.39 5.76
N ILE A 261 -15.93 28.20 5.35
CA ILE A 261 -16.05 27.70 3.99
C ILE A 261 -17.33 26.87 3.90
N LYS A 262 -18.31 27.39 3.15
CA LYS A 262 -19.53 26.65 2.84
C LYS A 262 -19.30 25.78 1.61
N GLY A 263 -19.61 24.49 1.72
CA GLY A 263 -19.58 23.58 0.58
C GLY A 263 -20.51 24.03 -0.54
N VAL A 264 -20.14 23.75 -1.77
CA VAL A 264 -21.00 24.01 -2.94
C VAL A 264 -22.33 23.29 -2.75
N GLY A 265 -23.44 24.00 -2.98
CA GLY A 265 -24.79 23.45 -2.75
C GLY A 265 -25.19 23.31 -1.28
N GLY A 266 -24.41 23.86 -0.33
CA GLY A 266 -24.68 23.76 1.09
C GLY A 266 -24.34 22.40 1.71
N LEU A 267 -23.55 21.58 1.01
CA LEU A 267 -23.10 20.28 1.48
C LEU A 267 -22.13 20.43 2.65
N SER A 268 -22.31 19.60 3.68
CA SER A 268 -21.42 19.57 4.85
C SER A 268 -20.16 18.79 4.53
N HIS A 269 -19.00 19.43 4.74
CA HIS A 269 -17.69 18.77 4.65
C HIS A 269 -17.57 17.61 5.64
N GLU A 270 -18.09 17.76 6.85
CA GLU A 270 -18.05 16.72 7.88
C GLU A 270 -18.84 15.49 7.45
N GLN A 271 -20.06 15.68 6.92
CA GLN A 271 -20.88 14.58 6.40
C GLN A 271 -20.23 13.90 5.21
N TRP A 272 -19.54 14.65 4.34
CA TRP A 272 -18.80 14.10 3.22
C TRP A 272 -17.62 13.23 3.69
N ARG A 273 -16.88 13.64 4.73
CA ARG A 273 -15.73 12.91 5.25
C ARG A 273 -16.07 11.80 6.25
N SER A 274 -17.30 11.75 6.75
CA SER A 274 -17.78 10.66 7.60
C SER A 274 -17.63 9.31 6.89
N PHE A 275 -16.89 8.39 7.51
CA PHE A 275 -16.76 7.02 7.05
C PHE A 275 -18.14 6.41 6.85
N ASN A 276 -18.36 5.80 5.69
CA ASN A 276 -19.66 5.29 5.32
C ASN A 276 -19.55 3.96 4.57
N ASN A 277 -20.15 2.92 5.13
CA ASN A 277 -20.36 1.66 4.44
C ASN A 277 -21.77 1.11 4.70
N GLU A 278 -22.09 -0.04 4.13
CA GLU A 278 -23.43 -0.64 4.23
C GLU A 278 -23.89 -0.91 5.68
N LYS A 279 -22.95 -0.99 6.63
CA LYS A 279 -23.21 -1.35 8.03
C LYS A 279 -23.28 -0.14 8.95
N LYS A 280 -22.45 0.88 8.71
CA LYS A 280 -22.33 2.04 9.60
C LYS A 280 -21.95 3.30 8.85
N THR A 281 -22.41 4.42 9.40
CA THR A 281 -21.90 5.75 9.12
C THR A 281 -21.36 6.33 10.42
N VAL A 282 -20.11 6.75 10.42
CA VAL A 282 -19.42 7.28 11.61
C VAL A 282 -18.58 8.49 11.22
N ASP A 283 -18.50 9.47 12.13
CA ASP A 283 -17.74 10.69 11.87
C ASP A 283 -16.26 10.39 11.65
N ALA A 284 -15.63 11.19 10.81
CA ALA A 284 -14.20 11.08 10.53
C ALA A 284 -13.38 11.25 11.82
N LYS A 285 -12.39 10.39 12.01
CA LYS A 285 -11.52 10.40 13.20
C LYS A 285 -10.07 10.23 12.82
N ASN A 286 -9.19 11.01 13.46
CA ASN A 286 -7.73 10.88 13.37
C ASN A 286 -7.14 10.96 11.95
N LEU A 287 -7.89 11.55 11.01
CA LEU A 287 -7.44 11.89 9.66
C LEU A 287 -7.87 13.32 9.35
N LEU A 288 -6.99 14.06 8.66
CA LEU A 288 -7.20 15.44 8.28
C LEU A 288 -7.29 15.56 6.76
N ASP A 289 -8.14 16.47 6.29
CA ASP A 289 -8.31 16.79 4.89
C ASP A 289 -7.30 17.87 4.48
N GLY A 290 -6.21 17.42 3.85
CA GLY A 290 -5.16 18.31 3.36
C GLY A 290 -5.66 19.32 2.33
N ASP A 291 -6.64 18.97 1.51
CA ASP A 291 -7.17 19.88 0.49
C ASP A 291 -7.97 21.01 1.13
N LEU A 292 -8.76 20.70 2.16
CA LEU A 292 -9.44 21.73 2.95
C LEU A 292 -8.44 22.63 3.67
N ILE A 293 -7.39 22.08 4.29
CA ILE A 293 -6.39 22.89 5.00
C ILE A 293 -5.66 23.84 4.05
N LYS A 294 -5.26 23.37 2.86
CA LYS A 294 -4.57 24.19 1.84
C LYS A 294 -5.40 25.39 1.39
N THR A 295 -6.73 25.27 1.35
CA THR A 295 -7.59 26.41 0.98
C THR A 295 -7.43 27.62 1.88
N PHE A 296 -6.80 27.48 3.06
CA PHE A 296 -6.39 28.61 3.89
C PHE A 296 -5.54 29.62 3.11
N LEU A 297 -4.62 29.16 2.26
CA LEU A 297 -3.73 30.01 1.47
C LEU A 297 -4.47 30.83 0.41
N ASP A 298 -5.66 30.37 -0.02
CA ASP A 298 -6.50 31.04 -1.01
C ASP A 298 -7.48 32.07 -0.38
N LEU A 299 -7.53 32.16 0.96
CA LEU A 299 -8.43 33.08 1.65
C LEU A 299 -7.94 34.53 1.55
N SER A 300 -8.88 35.47 1.52
CA SER A 300 -8.55 36.90 1.69
C SER A 300 -7.91 37.15 3.06
N HIS A 301 -6.97 38.10 3.14
CA HIS A 301 -6.28 38.49 4.39
C HIS A 301 -7.24 38.73 5.58
N SER A 302 -8.38 39.39 5.35
CA SER A 302 -9.39 39.62 6.40
C SER A 302 -9.96 38.33 7.00
N ARG A 303 -10.10 37.27 6.22
CA ARG A 303 -10.56 35.96 6.69
C ARG A 303 -9.45 35.19 7.39
N MET A 304 -8.22 35.30 6.89
CA MET A 304 -7.05 34.74 7.58
C MET A 304 -6.89 35.35 8.98
N GLU A 305 -7.06 36.66 9.12
CA GLU A 305 -7.04 37.33 10.43
C GLU A 305 -8.16 36.85 11.38
N GLU A 306 -9.37 36.59 10.86
CA GLU A 306 -10.48 36.04 11.65
C GLU A 306 -10.14 34.65 12.22
N ILE A 307 -9.53 33.81 11.39
CA ILE A 307 -9.01 32.49 11.79
C ILE A 307 -7.88 32.64 12.81
N GLY A 308 -6.91 33.53 12.56
CA GLY A 308 -5.79 33.80 13.47
C GLY A 308 -6.25 34.22 14.86
N LYS A 309 -7.25 35.12 14.93
CA LYS A 309 -7.88 35.53 16.20
C LYS A 309 -8.55 34.36 16.92
N THR A 310 -9.25 33.49 16.19
CA THR A 310 -9.93 32.32 16.76
C THR A 310 -8.94 31.25 17.23
N MET A 311 -7.81 31.11 16.53
CA MET A 311 -6.76 30.17 16.88
C MET A 311 -5.83 30.69 17.99
N ASN A 312 -5.80 32.01 18.23
CA ASN A 312 -4.83 32.73 19.06
C ASN A 312 -3.40 32.59 18.50
N THR A 313 -3.26 32.78 17.18
CA THR A 313 -2.02 32.63 16.41
C THR A 313 -1.93 33.77 15.39
N ILE A 314 -0.72 34.26 15.12
CA ILE A 314 -0.51 35.28 14.07
C ILE A 314 -0.68 34.65 12.68
N VAL A 315 -1.08 35.46 11.70
CA VAL A 315 -1.39 34.97 10.34
C VAL A 315 -0.14 34.43 9.66
N GLU A 316 1.01 35.05 9.89
CA GLU A 316 2.30 34.64 9.33
C GLU A 316 2.67 33.22 9.77
N GLU A 317 2.51 32.89 11.06
CA GLU A 317 2.78 31.54 11.57
C GLU A 317 1.79 30.51 11.01
N LEU A 318 0.51 30.88 10.83
CA LEU A 318 -0.47 30.00 10.17
C LEU A 318 -0.10 29.75 8.71
N TYR A 319 0.36 30.78 8.01
CA TYR A 319 0.76 30.71 6.62
C TYR A 319 1.98 29.80 6.46
N GLU A 320 3.04 30.04 7.23
CA GLU A 320 4.26 29.21 7.22
C GLU A 320 3.94 27.73 7.46
N ARG A 321 3.15 27.42 8.49
CA ARG A 321 2.77 26.02 8.79
C ARG A 321 1.95 25.36 7.69
N VAL A 322 1.06 26.09 7.00
CA VAL A 322 0.29 25.52 5.89
C VAL A 322 1.17 25.38 4.64
N GLU A 323 2.09 26.30 4.38
CA GLU A 323 3.07 26.16 3.30
C GLU A 323 4.00 24.96 3.51
N GLU A 324 4.44 24.67 4.75
CA GLU A 324 5.20 23.46 5.06
C GLU A 324 4.47 22.17 4.63
N LEU A 325 3.14 22.14 4.72
CA LEU A 325 2.33 20.99 4.26
C LEU A 325 2.26 20.89 2.73
N VAL A 326 2.26 22.02 2.04
CA VAL A 326 2.34 22.05 0.57
C VAL A 326 3.68 21.47 0.13
N GLY A 327 4.76 21.74 0.87
CA GLY A 327 6.09 21.16 0.64
C GLY A 327 6.21 19.64 0.82
N LEU A 328 5.12 18.90 1.09
CA LEU A 328 5.13 17.44 1.19
C LEU A 328 4.79 16.71 -0.12
N HIS A 329 4.35 17.41 -1.17
CA HIS A 329 3.98 16.81 -2.45
C HIS A 329 4.21 17.73 -3.66
#